data_AF-A0A3A4ZNP5-F1
#
_entry.id   AF-A0A3A4ZNP5-F1
#
_cell.length_a   1.000
_cell.length_b   1.000
_cell.length_c   1.000
_cell.angle_alpha   90.00
_cell.angle_beta   90.00
_cell.angle_gamma   90.00
#
_symmetry.space_group_name_H-M   'P 1'
#
loop_
_entity.id
_entity.type
_entity.pdbx_description
1 polymer ?
#
loop_
_entity_poly.entity_id
_entity_poly.type
_entity_poly.pdbx_seq_one_letter_code
_entity_poly.pdbx_strand_id
1 'polypeptide(L)'
;MFSWKTWTTSLESRARWTRRRKVIEEPKGALKMLLGTTPQERRLFKRIQLKLVAEVTVKGSRKEERKQNVRLLDISGGGVRFASRNAEIFHIGQLVHISIHLPGKSEVSAFMKGWGKVVRIQTATATGAPPLRRKEIAITLDAPLKFVRSA
;
A
#
# COMPACT_ATOMS: atom_id res chain seq x y z
N MET A 1 30.41 60.30 22.55
CA MET A 1 31.77 60.06 23.06
C MET A 1 31.63 59.38 24.42
N PHE A 2 32.38 58.30 24.64
CA PHE A 2 32.28 57.28 25.69
C PHE A 2 32.01 57.77 27.12
N SER A 3 31.29 56.98 27.91
CA SER A 3 31.88 56.22 29.04
C SER A 3 30.79 55.72 30.00
N TRP A 4 30.61 54.40 30.07
CA TRP A 4 29.84 53.75 31.12
C TRP A 4 30.84 53.23 32.17
N LYS A 5 30.76 53.78 33.37
CA LYS A 5 31.28 53.16 34.60
C LYS A 5 30.10 53.03 35.56
N THR A 6 29.88 51.82 36.06
CA THR A 6 29.95 51.54 37.50
C THR A 6 29.77 50.04 37.73
N TRP A 7 30.61 49.55 38.64
CA TRP A 7 30.61 48.21 39.21
C TRP A 7 29.90 48.27 40.57
N THR A 8 29.18 47.18 40.91
CA THR A 8 29.04 46.53 42.24
C THR A 8 28.50 47.38 43.40
N THR A 9 27.64 46.94 44.31
CA THR A 9 27.41 45.62 44.93
C THR A 9 26.10 45.75 45.74
N SER A 10 25.58 44.63 46.25
CA SER A 10 25.10 44.49 47.65
C SER A 10 23.71 43.85 47.78
N LEU A 11 23.78 42.57 48.19
CA LEU A 11 23.08 41.90 49.30
C LEU A 11 21.54 41.89 49.37
N GLU A 12 21.06 40.63 49.43
CA GLU A 12 20.04 40.11 50.35
C GLU A 12 18.65 40.78 50.32
N SER A 13 17.59 40.08 49.93
CA SER A 13 16.93 39.19 50.89
C SER A 13 15.84 38.31 50.26
N ARG A 14 15.83 37.05 50.71
CA ARG A 14 14.64 36.21 51.05
C ARG A 14 13.64 35.83 49.93
N ALA A 15 13.67 34.54 49.59
CA ALA A 15 12.59 33.57 49.83
C ALA A 15 12.90 32.29 49.02
N ARG A 16 13.57 31.29 49.60
CA ARG A 16 12.92 30.12 50.24
C ARG A 16 11.76 29.58 49.41
N TRP A 17 11.97 28.54 48.60
CA TRP A 17 11.09 27.37 48.47
C TRP A 17 11.83 26.26 47.72
N THR A 18 12.24 25.24 48.48
CA THR A 18 12.78 23.98 48.02
C THR A 18 11.74 23.17 47.26
N ARG A 19 12.10 22.63 46.09
CA ARG A 19 11.47 21.41 45.58
C ARG A 19 12.52 20.57 44.85
N ARG A 20 12.96 19.51 45.54
CA ARG A 20 13.77 18.40 45.01
C ARG A 20 13.12 17.92 43.71
N ARG A 21 13.80 18.09 42.57
CA ARG A 21 13.47 17.35 41.35
C ARG A 21 13.92 15.92 41.59
N LYS A 22 12.95 15.03 41.81
CA LYS A 22 13.12 13.59 41.70
C LYS A 22 13.56 13.33 40.25
N VAL A 23 14.82 12.97 40.04
CA VAL A 23 15.29 12.45 38.75
C VAL A 23 14.58 11.10 38.61
N ILE A 24 13.49 11.09 37.86
CA ILE A 24 12.90 9.86 37.37
C ILE A 24 13.68 9.58 36.11
N GLU A 25 14.65 8.67 36.19
CA GLU A 25 15.23 8.05 35.00
C GLU A 25 14.07 7.44 34.21
N GLU A 26 13.79 8.00 33.04
CA GLU A 26 12.83 7.41 32.12
C GLU A 26 13.29 5.99 31.77
N PRO A 27 12.43 4.96 31.91
CA PRO A 27 12.80 3.61 31.53
C PRO A 27 12.82 3.53 30.00
N LYS A 28 13.98 3.80 29.40
CA LYS A 28 14.23 3.68 27.94
C LYS A 28 14.00 2.27 27.38
N GLY A 29 13.73 1.28 28.24
CA GLY A 29 13.45 -0.10 27.85
C GLY A 29 11.96 -0.47 27.77
N ALA A 30 11.09 0.11 28.60
CA ALA A 30 9.73 -0.41 28.78
C ALA A 30 8.74 0.11 27.71
N LEU A 31 8.94 1.32 27.18
CA LEU A 31 8.10 1.86 26.12
C LEU A 31 8.32 1.18 24.75
N LYS A 32 9.45 0.47 24.59
CA LYS A 32 9.80 -0.22 23.34
C LYS A 32 9.03 -1.52 23.13
N MET A 33 8.37 -2.05 24.18
CA MET A 33 7.63 -3.31 24.13
C MET A 33 6.10 -3.14 24.04
N LEU A 34 5.58 -1.94 24.29
CA LEU A 34 4.14 -1.64 24.17
C LEU A 34 3.74 -1.11 22.78
N LEU A 35 4.73 -0.70 21.97
CA LEU A 35 4.54 -0.34 20.58
C LEU A 35 5.26 -1.37 19.72
N GLY A 36 4.67 -2.55 19.60
CA GLY A 36 4.97 -3.54 18.56
C GLY A 36 4.65 -3.02 17.15
N THR A 37 4.96 -1.76 16.85
CA THR A 37 4.89 -1.22 15.50
C THR A 37 6.28 -1.34 14.89
N THR A 38 6.56 -2.54 14.40
CA THR A 38 7.26 -2.67 13.11
C THR A 38 6.62 -1.70 12.10
N PRO A 39 7.35 -1.23 11.07
CA PRO A 39 6.91 -0.16 10.17
C PRO A 39 5.43 -0.33 9.84
N GLN A 40 4.61 0.59 10.35
CA GLN A 40 3.17 0.41 10.57
C GLN A 40 2.54 -0.43 9.47
N GLU A 41 1.79 -1.45 9.85
CA GLU A 41 1.02 -2.28 8.93
C GLU A 41 -0.05 -1.41 8.25
N ARG A 42 0.34 -0.63 7.23
CA ARG A 42 -0.50 0.36 6.51
C ARG A 42 -1.64 -0.29 5.73
N ARG A 43 -1.76 -1.62 5.76
CA ARG A 43 -2.70 -2.40 4.95
C ARG A 43 -3.79 -2.97 5.83
N LEU A 44 -5.02 -2.61 5.52
CA LEU A 44 -6.22 -3.19 6.14
C LEU A 44 -6.41 -4.67 5.80
N PHE A 45 -5.89 -5.13 4.66
CA PHE A 45 -6.05 -6.49 4.17
C PHE A 45 -4.70 -7.15 3.90
N LYS A 46 -4.53 -8.38 4.41
CA LYS A 46 -3.42 -9.26 4.07
C LYS A 46 -3.48 -9.61 2.57
N ARG A 47 -2.31 -9.63 1.93
CA ARG A 47 -2.16 -10.08 0.54
C ARG A 47 -1.80 -11.56 0.50
N ILE A 48 -2.45 -12.28 -0.40
CA ILE A 48 -2.22 -13.70 -0.65
C ILE A 48 -1.64 -13.81 -2.07
N GLN A 49 -0.51 -14.49 -2.19
CA GLN A 49 0.05 -14.80 -3.50
C GLN A 49 -0.73 -15.95 -4.12
N LEU A 50 -1.31 -15.73 -5.31
CA LEU A 50 -2.11 -16.72 -6.01
C LEU A 50 -1.73 -16.72 -7.48
N LYS A 51 -1.53 -17.92 -8.04
CA LYS A 51 -1.25 -18.14 -9.46
C LYS A 51 -2.55 -18.41 -10.22
N LEU A 52 -3.48 -17.46 -10.16
CA LEU A 52 -4.73 -17.53 -10.91
C LEU A 52 -4.62 -16.76 -12.24
N VAL A 53 -5.45 -17.15 -13.20
CA VAL A 53 -5.63 -16.42 -14.46
C VAL A 53 -6.83 -15.49 -14.29
N ALA A 54 -6.70 -14.27 -14.82
CA ALA A 54 -7.80 -13.33 -14.89
C ALA A 54 -7.89 -12.70 -16.28
N GLU A 55 -9.10 -12.41 -16.73
CA GLU A 55 -9.34 -11.49 -17.82
C GLU A 55 -9.52 -10.08 -17.24
N VAL A 56 -8.77 -9.11 -17.76
CA VAL A 56 -8.94 -7.70 -17.44
C VAL A 56 -9.47 -6.99 -18.67
N THR A 57 -10.63 -6.36 -18.52
CA THR A 57 -11.26 -5.53 -19.55
C THR A 57 -11.05 -4.07 -19.20
N VAL A 58 -10.51 -3.33 -20.15
CA VAL A 58 -10.24 -1.90 -20.04
C VAL A 58 -11.17 -1.17 -21.00
N LYS A 59 -11.91 -0.18 -20.49
CA LYS A 59 -12.75 0.68 -21.34
C LYS A 59 -11.93 1.88 -21.79
N GLY A 60 -11.62 1.94 -23.09
CA GLY A 60 -10.89 3.06 -23.69
C GLY A 60 -11.76 4.30 -23.88
N SER A 61 -11.12 5.44 -24.18
CA SER A 61 -11.79 6.70 -24.51
C SER A 61 -12.55 6.66 -25.84
N ARG A 62 -12.23 5.71 -26.74
CA ARG A 62 -12.81 5.56 -28.08
C ARG A 62 -13.93 4.51 -28.18
N LYS A 63 -14.61 4.16 -27.08
CA LYS A 63 -15.60 3.07 -26.99
C LYS A 63 -15.09 1.65 -27.29
N GLU A 64 -13.85 1.46 -27.73
CA GLU A 64 -13.24 0.14 -27.85
C GLU A 64 -12.90 -0.44 -26.47
N GLU A 65 -13.47 -1.61 -26.18
CA GLU A 65 -13.08 -2.43 -25.04
C GLU A 65 -11.86 -3.28 -25.42
N ARG A 66 -10.80 -3.18 -24.61
CA ARG A 66 -9.62 -4.02 -24.77
C ARG A 66 -9.59 -5.05 -23.66
N LYS A 67 -9.47 -6.32 -24.04
CA LYS A 67 -9.40 -7.45 -23.11
C LYS A 67 -8.00 -8.01 -23.07
N GLN A 68 -7.57 -8.41 -21.88
CA GLN A 68 -6.28 -9.05 -21.70
C GLN A 68 -6.34 -10.15 -20.66
N ASN A 69 -5.87 -11.35 -21.02
CA ASN A 69 -5.60 -12.42 -20.08
C ASN A 69 -4.27 -12.18 -19.36
N VAL A 70 -4.31 -12.18 -18.03
CA VAL A 70 -3.18 -11.90 -17.15
C VAL A 70 -3.05 -12.96 -16.08
N ARG A 71 -1.84 -13.12 -15.54
CA ARG A 71 -1.60 -13.94 -14.34
C ARG A 71 -1.53 -13.03 -13.13
N LEU A 72 -2.30 -13.38 -12.11
CA LEU A 72 -2.24 -12.71 -10.82
C LEU A 72 -0.89 -13.00 -10.14
N LEU A 73 -0.40 -11.99 -9.43
CA LEU A 73 0.75 -12.06 -8.55
C LEU A 73 0.30 -12.12 -7.10
N ASP A 74 -0.67 -11.28 -6.73
CA ASP A 74 -1.33 -11.31 -5.43
C ASP A 74 -2.76 -10.73 -5.47
N ILE A 75 -3.54 -11.08 -4.46
CA ILE A 75 -4.88 -10.55 -4.19
C ILE A 75 -5.04 -10.24 -2.70
N SER A 76 -5.91 -9.30 -2.37
CA SER A 76 -6.40 -8.98 -1.03
C SER A 76 -7.86 -8.53 -1.11
N GLY A 77 -8.51 -8.34 0.04
CA GLY A 77 -9.88 -7.82 0.10
C GLY A 77 -10.05 -6.45 -0.57
N GLY A 78 -8.98 -5.65 -0.69
CA GLY A 78 -9.02 -4.30 -1.26
C GLY A 78 -8.35 -4.15 -2.63
N GLY A 79 -7.74 -5.18 -3.20
CA GLY A 79 -6.93 -4.98 -4.42
C GLY A 79 -6.29 -6.23 -4.99
N VAL A 80 -5.87 -6.12 -6.24
CA VAL A 80 -5.24 -7.19 -7.03
C VAL A 80 -3.98 -6.66 -7.71
N ARG A 81 -2.95 -7.49 -7.83
CA ARG A 81 -1.76 -7.20 -8.64
C ARG A 81 -1.54 -8.30 -9.66
N PHE A 82 -1.19 -7.92 -10.88
CA PHE A 82 -0.92 -8.85 -11.98
C PHE A 82 0.25 -8.37 -12.86
N ALA A 83 0.83 -9.28 -13.63
CA ALA A 83 1.84 -8.96 -14.62
C ALA A 83 1.23 -8.89 -16.03
N SER A 84 1.63 -7.89 -16.81
CA SER A 84 1.23 -7.74 -18.21
C SER A 84 2.43 -7.46 -19.11
N ARG A 85 2.40 -8.02 -20.33
CA ARG A 85 3.31 -7.69 -21.44
C ARG A 85 2.82 -6.54 -22.32
N ASN A 86 1.55 -6.19 -22.19
CA ASN A 86 0.88 -5.12 -22.92
C ASN A 86 0.40 -4.13 -21.85
N ALA A 87 1.35 -3.38 -21.30
CA ALA A 87 1.09 -2.47 -20.18
C ALA A 87 0.60 -1.09 -20.66
N GLU A 88 0.82 -0.80 -21.94
CA GLU A 88 0.48 0.43 -22.64
C GLU A 88 -1.03 0.69 -22.73
N ILE A 89 -1.87 -0.32 -22.51
CA ILE A 89 -3.33 -0.16 -22.41
C ILE A 89 -3.81 0.30 -21.03
N PHE A 90 -2.93 0.35 -20.03
CA PHE A 90 -3.28 0.75 -18.67
C PHE A 90 -2.74 2.14 -18.33
N HIS A 91 -3.56 2.93 -17.65
CA HIS A 91 -3.20 4.24 -17.12
C HIS A 91 -3.59 4.34 -15.64
N ILE A 92 -2.81 5.07 -14.84
CA ILE A 92 -3.18 5.32 -13.43
C ILE A 92 -4.52 6.06 -13.36
N GLY A 93 -5.39 5.64 -12.46
CA GLY A 93 -6.76 6.13 -12.29
C GLY A 93 -7.79 5.46 -13.23
N GLN A 94 -7.35 4.69 -14.22
CA GLN A 94 -8.24 4.06 -15.18
C GLN A 94 -9.10 2.98 -14.54
N LEU A 95 -10.40 3.02 -14.85
CA LEU A 95 -11.36 2.00 -14.44
C LEU A 95 -11.18 0.74 -15.29
N VAL A 96 -11.14 -0.41 -14.63
CA VAL A 96 -11.02 -1.73 -15.26
C VAL A 96 -12.03 -2.69 -14.65
N HIS A 97 -12.52 -3.62 -15.46
CA HIS A 97 -13.28 -4.77 -15.00
C HIS A 97 -12.36 -5.99 -14.96
N ILE A 98 -12.34 -6.70 -13.84
CA ILE A 98 -11.54 -7.92 -13.68
C ILE A 98 -12.47 -9.13 -13.51
N SER A 99 -12.13 -10.22 -14.19
CA SER A 99 -12.78 -11.52 -14.08
C SER A 99 -11.73 -12.58 -13.78
N ILE A 100 -11.62 -12.99 -12.52
CA ILE A 100 -10.66 -13.99 -12.05
C ILE A 100 -11.27 -15.37 -12.24
N HIS A 101 -10.58 -16.25 -12.96
CA HIS A 101 -11.01 -17.63 -13.17
C HIS A 101 -10.64 -18.43 -11.93
N LEU A 102 -11.65 -19.03 -11.30
CA LEU A 102 -11.46 -19.93 -10.18
C LEU A 102 -11.24 -21.36 -10.70
N PRO A 103 -10.38 -22.15 -10.05
CA PRO A 103 -10.26 -23.57 -10.34
C PRO A 103 -11.63 -24.25 -10.15
N GLY A 104 -12.03 -25.07 -11.11
CA GLY A 104 -13.32 -25.77 -11.11
C GLY A 104 -13.21 -27.14 -11.76
N LYS A 105 -14.31 -27.90 -11.74
CA LYS A 105 -14.45 -29.14 -12.52
C LYS A 105 -14.89 -28.79 -13.94
N SER A 106 -14.61 -29.66 -14.91
CA SER A 106 -14.87 -29.44 -16.35
C SER A 106 -16.30 -28.99 -16.69
N GLU A 107 -17.27 -29.36 -15.87
CA GLU A 107 -18.70 -29.07 -16.08
C GLU A 107 -19.16 -27.74 -15.47
N VAL A 108 -18.29 -27.02 -14.75
CA VAL A 108 -18.67 -25.78 -14.05
C VAL A 108 -17.55 -24.75 -14.13
N SER A 109 -17.82 -23.64 -14.79
CA SER A 109 -16.93 -22.48 -14.79
C SER A 109 -17.28 -21.54 -13.64
N ALA A 110 -16.31 -21.22 -12.79
CA ALA A 110 -16.47 -20.32 -11.65
C ALA A 110 -15.55 -19.09 -11.79
N PHE A 111 -16.10 -17.92 -11.45
CA PHE A 111 -15.41 -16.64 -11.59
C PHE A 111 -15.60 -15.77 -10.36
N MET A 112 -14.62 -14.92 -10.07
CA MET A 112 -14.78 -13.74 -9.22
C MET A 112 -14.66 -12.48 -10.08
N LYS A 113 -15.72 -11.67 -10.11
CA LYS A 113 -15.82 -10.51 -10.99
C LYS A 113 -15.98 -9.22 -10.21
N GLY A 114 -15.41 -8.12 -10.71
CA GLY A 114 -15.62 -6.82 -10.11
C GLY A 114 -14.91 -5.69 -10.85
N TRP A 115 -15.19 -4.48 -10.38
CA TRP A 115 -14.59 -3.25 -10.89
C TRP A 115 -13.48 -2.77 -9.96
N GLY A 116 -12.49 -2.12 -10.55
CA GLY A 116 -11.42 -1.48 -9.82
C GLY A 116 -10.70 -0.42 -10.63
N LYS A 117 -9.81 0.32 -9.96
CA LYS A 117 -9.01 1.37 -10.59
C LYS A 117 -7.54 1.03 -10.54
N VAL A 118 -6.82 1.30 -11.62
CA VAL A 118 -5.36 1.17 -11.66
C VAL A 118 -4.75 2.20 -10.72
N VAL A 119 -3.99 1.76 -9.73
CA VAL A 119 -3.33 2.63 -8.74
C VAL A 119 -1.82 2.68 -8.90
N ARG A 120 -1.23 1.71 -9.61
CA ARG A 120 0.23 1.64 -9.80
C ARG A 120 0.59 0.81 -11.02
N ILE A 121 1.57 1.29 -11.77
CA ILE A 121 2.23 0.56 -12.87
C ILE A 121 3.73 0.64 -12.62
N GLN A 122 4.40 -0.50 -12.54
CA GLN A 122 5.85 -0.55 -12.29
C GLN A 122 6.54 -1.57 -13.17
N THR A 123 7.85 -1.40 -13.41
CA THR A 123 8.64 -2.43 -14.09
C THR A 123 8.74 -3.67 -13.21
N ALA A 124 8.53 -4.85 -13.80
CA ALA A 124 8.75 -6.10 -13.08
C ALA A 124 10.26 -6.25 -12.79
N THR A 125 10.62 -6.35 -11.51
CA THR A 125 11.98 -6.71 -11.09
C THR A 125 12.18 -8.20 -11.32
N ALA A 126 12.81 -8.57 -12.43
CA ALA A 126 13.31 -9.92 -12.63
C ALA A 126 14.78 -9.97 -12.21
N THR A 127 15.09 -10.69 -11.14
CA THR A 127 16.48 -11.02 -10.79
C THR A 127 16.99 -12.01 -11.83
N GLY A 128 17.88 -11.58 -12.74
CA GLY A 128 18.65 -12.46 -13.62
C GLY A 128 18.05 -12.79 -15.00
N ALA A 129 16.95 -12.17 -15.43
CA ALA A 129 16.44 -12.33 -16.80
C ALA A 129 16.46 -10.98 -17.54
N PRO A 130 16.74 -10.95 -18.86
CA PRO A 130 16.68 -9.71 -19.63
C PRO A 130 15.29 -9.07 -19.47
N PRO A 131 15.20 -7.73 -19.37
CA PRO A 131 13.97 -7.00 -19.08
C PRO A 131 13.05 -7.05 -20.29
N LEU A 132 12.48 -8.22 -20.58
CA LEU A 132 11.29 -8.32 -21.40
C LEU A 132 10.24 -7.44 -20.72
N ARG A 133 9.69 -6.49 -21.49
CA ARG A 133 8.79 -5.36 -21.15
C ARG A 133 7.54 -5.71 -20.30
N ARG A 134 7.70 -6.50 -19.26
CA ARG A 134 6.66 -6.89 -18.32
C ARG A 134 6.55 -5.80 -17.30
N LYS A 135 5.35 -5.23 -17.19
CA LYS A 135 4.99 -4.35 -16.08
C LYS A 135 4.11 -5.11 -15.12
N GLU A 136 4.21 -4.72 -13.85
CA GLU A 136 3.25 -5.11 -12.84
C GLU A 136 2.23 -3.99 -12.68
N ILE A 137 0.96 -4.35 -12.71
CA ILE A 137 -0.16 -3.45 -12.55
C ILE A 137 -0.87 -3.80 -11.26
N ALA A 138 -1.09 -2.81 -10.41
CA ALA A 138 -1.90 -2.96 -9.21
C ALA A 138 -3.20 -2.18 -9.37
N ILE A 139 -4.30 -2.83 -9.03
CA ILE A 139 -5.64 -2.24 -9.01
C ILE A 139 -6.19 -2.24 -7.58
N THR A 140 -6.88 -1.16 -7.21
CA THR A 140 -7.76 -1.15 -6.04
C THR A 140 -9.13 -1.62 -6.47
N LEU A 141 -9.81 -2.41 -5.65
CA LEU A 141 -11.19 -2.83 -5.90
C LEU A 141 -12.16 -1.82 -5.31
N ASP A 142 -13.20 -1.46 -6.06
CA ASP A 142 -14.22 -0.50 -5.60
C ASP A 142 -15.22 -1.15 -4.63
N ALA A 143 -15.41 -2.48 -4.76
CA ALA A 143 -16.29 -3.30 -3.94
C ALA A 143 -15.75 -4.73 -3.86
N PRO A 144 -16.23 -5.56 -2.91
CA PRO A 144 -15.93 -6.99 -2.90
C PRO A 144 -16.27 -7.66 -4.24
N LEU A 145 -15.40 -8.55 -4.69
CA LEU A 145 -15.63 -9.30 -5.92
C LEU A 145 -16.86 -10.20 -5.77
N LYS A 146 -17.70 -10.24 -6.80
CA LYS A 146 -18.89 -11.09 -6.86
C LYS A 146 -18.51 -12.46 -7.41
N PHE A 147 -18.92 -13.51 -6.70
CA PHE A 147 -18.83 -14.87 -7.21
C PHE A 147 -19.90 -15.11 -8.27
N VAL A 148 -19.49 -15.69 -9.40
CA VAL A 148 -20.39 -16.07 -10.49
C VAL A 148 -20.06 -17.50 -10.92
N ARG A 149 -21.10 -18.33 -11.02
CA ARG A 149 -21.02 -19.69 -11.53
C ARG A 149 -21.77 -19.77 -12.86
N SER A 150 -21.15 -20.39 -13.86
CA SER A 150 -21.82 -20.84 -15.09
C SER A 150 -21.76 -22.36 -15.11
N ALA A 151 -22.91 -22.98 -15.33
CA ALA A 151 -22.99 -24.34 -15.84
C ALA A 151 -22.72 -24.33 -17.36
#